data_AF-A0A257ATA5-F1
#
_entry.id   AF-A0A257ATA5-F1
#
_cell.length_a   1.000
_cell.length_b   1.000
_cell.length_c   1.000
_cell.angle_alpha   90.00
_cell.angle_beta   90.00
_cell.angle_gamma   90.00
#
_symmetry.space_group_name_H-M   'P 1'
#
loop_
_entity.id
_entity.type
_entity.pdbx_description
1 polymer ?
#
loop_
_entity_poly.entity_id
_entity_poly.type
_entity_poly.pdbx_seq_one_letter_code
_entity_poly.pdbx_strand_id
1 'polypeptide(L)'
;MSGSWVDKVSGESKWFKASRLERQGKLEEAMNLYLEEAREQEAKSLALSALSMLSAAKCAAKLGEERASEYFKEAGRRYEKYGDSILSISPNSSAWAYKMASRCYNWAGDQKAADNVLKKAESLSEKIGEKVERYFPLFKQYRPKKDER
;
A
#
# COMPACT_ATOMS: atom_id res chain seq x y z
N MET A 1 -19.30 -35.48 3.90
CA MET A 1 -19.84 -34.30 4.63
C MET A 1 -19.23 -33.06 3.98
N SER A 2 -20.09 -32.15 3.56
CA SER A 2 -19.76 -30.90 2.88
C SER A 2 -18.89 -30.01 3.76
N GLY A 3 -17.63 -29.80 3.36
CA GLY A 3 -16.80 -28.75 3.95
C GLY A 3 -17.52 -27.42 3.82
N SER A 4 -17.74 -26.75 4.95
CA SER A 4 -18.44 -25.48 5.01
C SER A 4 -17.75 -24.48 4.07
N TRP A 5 -18.50 -23.60 3.43
CA TRP A 5 -17.94 -22.44 2.72
C TRP A 5 -16.96 -21.64 3.61
N VAL A 6 -17.18 -21.67 4.93
CA VAL A 6 -16.27 -21.14 5.95
C VAL A 6 -14.90 -21.81 5.88
N ASP A 7 -14.80 -23.11 5.59
CA ASP A 7 -13.52 -23.82 5.48
C ASP A 7 -12.75 -23.56 4.19
N LYS A 8 -13.46 -23.21 3.13
CA LYS A 8 -12.84 -22.64 1.92
C LYS A 8 -12.31 -21.21 2.16
N VAL A 9 -12.78 -20.55 3.22
CA VAL A 9 -12.33 -19.23 3.69
C VAL A 9 -11.36 -19.35 4.89
N SER A 10 -11.33 -20.50 5.60
CA SER A 10 -10.58 -20.74 6.85
C SER A 10 -9.14 -21.19 6.65
N GLY A 11 -8.70 -21.38 5.40
CA GLY A 11 -7.29 -21.17 5.07
C GLY A 11 -6.95 -19.69 5.23
N GLU A 12 -6.96 -19.18 6.46
CA GLU A 12 -6.79 -17.75 6.78
C GLU A 12 -5.56 -17.25 6.03
N SER A 13 -5.76 -16.39 5.02
CA SER A 13 -4.65 -15.78 4.30
C SER A 13 -3.73 -15.12 5.32
N LYS A 14 -2.40 -15.12 5.07
CA LYS A 14 -1.46 -14.53 6.03
C LYS A 14 -1.81 -13.07 6.28
N TRP A 15 -2.38 -12.40 5.28
CA TRP A 15 -2.99 -11.08 5.43
C TRP A 15 -4.07 -10.99 6.52
N PHE A 16 -5.05 -11.91 6.54
CA PHE A 16 -6.10 -11.91 7.57
C PHE A 16 -5.52 -12.19 8.96
N LYS A 17 -4.61 -13.15 9.07
CA LYS A 17 -3.91 -13.46 10.33
C LYS A 17 -3.10 -12.25 10.82
N ALA A 18 -2.35 -11.60 9.93
CA ALA A 18 -1.59 -10.38 10.22
C ALA A 18 -2.51 -9.25 10.68
N SER A 19 -3.66 -9.05 10.03
CA SER A 19 -4.62 -8.01 10.41
C SER A 19 -5.20 -8.23 11.80
N ARG A 20 -5.46 -9.49 12.19
CA ARG A 20 -5.89 -9.82 13.55
C ARG A 20 -4.80 -9.49 14.57
N LEU A 21 -3.54 -9.83 14.28
CA LEU A 21 -2.41 -9.53 15.15
C LEU A 21 -2.16 -8.02 15.27
N GLU A 22 -2.28 -7.27 14.18
CA GLU A 22 -2.15 -5.80 14.19
C GLU A 22 -3.17 -5.18 15.15
N ARG A 23 -4.44 -5.63 15.08
CA ARG A 23 -5.52 -5.16 15.97
C ARG A 23 -5.29 -5.52 17.44
N GLN A 24 -4.55 -6.59 17.70
CA GLN A 24 -4.16 -7.01 19.05
C GLN A 24 -2.91 -6.27 19.56
N GLY A 25 -2.33 -5.36 18.77
CA GLY A 25 -1.10 -4.63 19.13
C GLY A 25 0.19 -5.44 18.91
N LYS A 26 0.10 -6.66 18.36
CA LYS A 26 1.25 -7.51 18.03
C LYS A 26 1.86 -7.11 16.69
N LEU A 27 2.39 -5.88 16.65
CA LEU A 27 2.79 -5.21 15.42
C LEU A 27 3.95 -5.90 14.70
N GLU A 28 4.91 -6.47 15.43
CA GLU A 28 6.07 -7.13 14.84
C GLU A 28 5.67 -8.45 14.14
N GLU A 29 4.87 -9.28 14.83
CA GLU A 29 4.31 -10.52 14.25
C GLU A 29 3.44 -10.21 13.01
N ALA A 30 2.62 -9.16 13.09
CA ALA A 30 1.80 -8.71 11.97
C ALA A 30 2.66 -8.23 10.78
N MET A 31 3.69 -7.43 11.04
CA MET A 31 4.61 -6.94 10.01
C MET A 31 5.26 -8.10 9.25
N ASN A 32 5.78 -9.09 9.96
CA ASN A 32 6.47 -10.23 9.34
C ASN A 32 5.53 -11.04 8.42
N LEU A 33 4.30 -11.29 8.88
CA LEU A 33 3.29 -11.97 8.06
C LEU A 33 2.87 -11.15 6.83
N TYR A 34 2.75 -9.83 6.97
CA TYR A 34 2.47 -8.95 5.84
C TYR A 34 3.61 -8.93 4.81
N LEU A 35 4.87 -8.92 5.25
CA LEU A 35 6.03 -9.00 4.35
C LEU A 35 6.07 -10.33 3.60
N GLU A 36 5.72 -11.43 4.27
CA GLU A 36 5.65 -12.75 3.65
C GLU A 36 4.53 -12.82 2.61
N GLU A 37 3.31 -12.39 2.97
CA GLU A 37 2.18 -12.31 2.04
C GLU A 37 2.52 -11.42 0.83
N ALA A 38 3.19 -10.29 1.05
CA ALA A 38 3.58 -9.38 -0.02
C ALA A 38 4.47 -10.08 -1.06
N ARG A 39 5.44 -10.90 -0.61
CA ARG A 39 6.31 -11.68 -1.50
C ARG A 39 5.54 -12.76 -2.26
N GLU A 40 4.67 -13.52 -1.58
CA GLU A 40 3.91 -14.61 -2.21
C GLU A 40 2.89 -14.12 -3.24
N GLN A 41 2.31 -12.94 -3.00
CA GLN A 41 1.33 -12.34 -3.91
C GLN A 41 1.99 -11.66 -5.10
N GLU A 42 3.31 -11.41 -5.11
CA GLU A 42 3.95 -10.64 -6.19
C GLU A 42 3.78 -11.28 -7.57
N ALA A 43 3.76 -12.62 -7.63
CA ALA A 43 3.51 -13.38 -8.87
C ALA A 43 2.03 -13.62 -9.17
N LYS A 44 1.13 -13.43 -8.19
CA LYS A 44 -0.30 -13.81 -8.29
C LYS A 44 -1.22 -12.60 -8.44
N SER A 45 -0.96 -11.56 -7.65
CA SER A 45 -1.73 -10.33 -7.57
C SER A 45 -0.85 -9.17 -7.10
N LEU A 46 -0.44 -8.32 -8.04
CA LEU A 46 0.33 -7.11 -7.74
C LEU A 46 -0.44 -6.19 -6.77
N ALA A 47 -1.77 -6.16 -6.84
CA ALA A 47 -2.61 -5.36 -5.95
C ALA A 47 -2.52 -5.84 -4.48
N LEU A 48 -2.65 -7.15 -4.25
CA LEU A 48 -2.51 -7.72 -2.90
C LEU A 48 -1.07 -7.62 -2.41
N SER A 49 -0.11 -7.82 -3.30
CA SER A 49 1.30 -7.64 -3.00
C SER A 49 1.61 -6.22 -2.49
N ALA A 50 1.10 -5.19 -3.18
CA ALA A 50 1.26 -3.79 -2.79
C ALA A 50 0.53 -3.47 -1.48
N LEU A 51 -0.69 -3.97 -1.30
CA LEU A 51 -1.49 -3.78 -0.09
C LEU A 51 -0.80 -4.39 1.14
N SER A 52 -0.33 -5.64 1.03
CA SER A 52 0.40 -6.32 2.10
C SER A 52 1.68 -5.56 2.45
N MET A 53 2.44 -5.10 1.45
CA MET A 53 3.65 -4.31 1.68
C MET A 53 3.36 -2.99 2.40
N LEU A 54 2.29 -2.30 2.02
CA LEU A 54 1.85 -1.07 2.71
C LEU A 54 1.45 -1.34 4.17
N SER A 55 0.74 -2.44 4.43
CA SER A 55 0.39 -2.82 5.81
C SER A 55 1.63 -3.09 6.65
N ALA A 56 2.62 -3.81 6.10
CA ALA A 56 3.91 -4.01 6.76
C ALA A 56 4.61 -2.68 7.06
N ALA A 57 4.66 -1.76 6.09
CA ALA A 57 5.28 -0.44 6.25
C ALA A 57 4.62 0.37 7.39
N LYS A 58 3.28 0.30 7.51
CA LYS A 58 2.56 0.95 8.61
C LYS A 58 2.87 0.33 9.96
N CYS A 59 2.96 -0.99 10.05
CA CYS A 59 3.39 -1.65 11.30
C CYS A 59 4.81 -1.24 11.69
N ALA A 60 5.75 -1.25 10.73
CA ALA A 60 7.13 -0.79 10.94
C ALA A 60 7.17 0.67 11.45
N ALA A 61 6.40 1.57 10.82
CA ALA A 61 6.34 2.96 11.25
C ALA A 61 5.77 3.14 12.67
N LYS A 62 4.76 2.34 13.05
CA LYS A 62 4.21 2.35 14.42
C LYS A 62 5.21 1.82 15.46
N LEU A 63 6.07 0.88 15.06
CA LEU A 63 7.15 0.34 15.89
C LEU A 63 8.35 1.28 16.00
N GLY A 64 8.46 2.29 15.13
CA GLY A 64 9.63 3.17 15.05
C GLY A 64 10.82 2.53 14.33
N GLU A 65 10.58 1.49 13.52
CA GLU A 65 11.61 0.82 12.74
C GLU A 65 12.24 1.77 11.71
N GLU A 66 13.57 1.86 11.69
CA GLU A 66 14.31 2.73 10.76
C GLU A 66 13.99 2.43 9.28
N ARG A 67 13.73 1.15 9.00
CA ARG A 67 13.43 0.63 7.66
C ARG A 67 12.00 0.90 7.18
N ALA A 68 11.15 1.54 7.98
CA ALA A 68 9.77 1.85 7.58
C ALA A 68 9.71 2.66 6.28
N SER A 69 10.65 3.59 6.09
CA SER A 69 10.77 4.38 4.85
C SER A 69 11.04 3.51 3.61
N GLU A 70 11.91 2.50 3.73
CA GLU A 70 12.19 1.53 2.66
C GLU A 70 10.94 0.74 2.29
N TYR A 71 10.18 0.29 3.29
CA TYR A 71 8.96 -0.47 3.07
C TYR A 71 7.86 0.38 2.40
N PHE A 72 7.72 1.65 2.79
CA PHE A 72 6.83 2.56 2.07
C PHE A 72 7.27 2.78 0.62
N LYS A 73 8.57 2.93 0.36
CA LYS A 73 9.09 3.09 -0.99
C LYS A 73 8.79 1.86 -1.86
N GLU A 74 8.97 0.67 -1.31
CA GLU A 74 8.70 -0.58 -1.99
C GLU A 74 7.19 -0.81 -2.22
N ALA A 75 6.34 -0.45 -1.25
CA ALA A 75 4.89 -0.44 -1.46
C ALA A 75 4.49 0.51 -2.60
N GLY A 76 5.13 1.69 -2.68
CA GLY A 76 4.95 2.65 -3.77
C GLY A 76 5.27 2.05 -5.14
N ARG A 77 6.42 1.39 -5.27
CA ARG A 77 6.84 0.70 -6.50
C ARG A 77 5.86 -0.38 -6.93
N ARG A 78 5.35 -1.17 -5.99
CA ARG A 78 4.39 -2.25 -6.29
C ARG A 78 3.04 -1.69 -6.76
N TYR A 79 2.56 -0.60 -6.14
CA TYR A 79 1.36 0.09 -6.61
C TYR A 79 1.55 0.72 -7.99
N GLU A 80 2.70 1.31 -8.25
CA GLU A 80 3.03 1.86 -9.58
C GLU A 80 3.04 0.76 -10.64
N LYS A 81 3.74 -0.35 -10.38
CA LYS A 81 3.76 -1.54 -11.25
C LYS A 81 2.36 -2.12 -11.48
N TYR A 82 1.53 -2.17 -10.44
CA TYR A 82 0.13 -2.58 -10.56
C TYR A 82 -0.63 -1.63 -11.50
N GLY A 83 -0.55 -0.31 -11.27
CA GLY A 83 -1.20 0.69 -12.12
C GLY A 83 -0.77 0.60 -13.58
N ASP A 84 0.54 0.45 -13.84
CA ASP A 84 1.07 0.28 -15.19
C ASP A 84 0.51 -0.99 -15.86
N SER A 85 0.37 -2.09 -15.11
CA SER A 85 -0.08 -3.40 -15.63
C SER A 85 -1.55 -3.46 -16.05
N ILE A 86 -2.40 -2.62 -15.45
CA ILE A 86 -3.86 -2.62 -15.68
C ILE A 86 -4.35 -1.38 -16.41
N LEU A 87 -3.45 -0.51 -16.88
CA LEU A 87 -3.77 0.76 -17.52
C LEU A 87 -4.72 0.62 -18.71
N SER A 88 -4.49 -0.36 -19.58
CA SER A 88 -5.31 -0.61 -20.77
C SER A 88 -6.66 -1.26 -20.46
N ILE A 89 -6.80 -1.89 -19.29
CA ILE A 89 -7.99 -2.66 -18.89
C ILE A 89 -8.89 -1.80 -18.03
N SER A 90 -8.32 -1.10 -17.05
CA SER A 90 -9.04 -0.27 -16.09
C SER A 90 -8.26 1.01 -15.79
N PRO A 91 -8.44 2.06 -16.62
CA PRO A 91 -7.82 3.36 -16.42
C PRO A 91 -8.13 3.98 -15.04
N ASN A 92 -9.37 3.87 -14.55
CA ASN A 92 -9.74 4.38 -13.21
C ASN A 92 -8.99 3.67 -12.08
N SER A 93 -8.90 2.33 -12.14
CA SER A 93 -8.16 1.56 -11.13
C SER A 93 -6.66 1.85 -11.18
N SER A 94 -6.14 2.17 -12.37
CA SER A 94 -4.75 2.56 -12.56
C SER A 94 -4.47 3.94 -11.97
N ALA A 95 -5.38 4.91 -12.17
CA ALA A 95 -5.30 6.22 -11.53
C ALA A 95 -5.35 6.10 -10.00
N TRP A 96 -6.20 5.23 -9.46
CA TRP A 96 -6.22 4.92 -8.03
C TRP A 96 -4.89 4.32 -7.55
N ALA A 97 -4.32 3.36 -8.30
CA ALA A 97 -3.05 2.73 -7.95
C ALA A 97 -1.91 3.76 -7.92
N TYR A 98 -1.83 4.66 -8.91
CA TYR A 98 -0.86 5.75 -8.92
C TYR A 98 -1.03 6.73 -7.75
N LYS A 99 -2.29 7.05 -7.37
CA LYS A 99 -2.56 7.85 -6.16
C LYS A 99 -2.07 7.15 -4.90
N MET A 100 -2.25 5.83 -4.81
CA MET A 100 -1.71 5.03 -3.70
C MET A 100 -0.18 5.00 -3.69
N ALA A 101 0.45 4.84 -4.86
CA ALA A 101 1.91 4.92 -4.99
C ALA A 101 2.44 6.28 -4.52
N SER A 102 1.79 7.38 -4.93
CA SER A 102 2.17 8.74 -4.51
C SER A 102 2.14 8.89 -2.99
N ARG A 103 1.10 8.39 -2.32
CA ARG A 103 1.02 8.41 -0.84
C ARG A 103 2.16 7.62 -0.19
N CYS A 104 2.47 6.45 -0.73
CA CYS A 104 3.55 5.62 -0.23
C CYS A 104 4.91 6.31 -0.38
N TYR A 105 5.19 6.91 -1.54
CA TYR A 105 6.42 7.67 -1.74
C TYR A 105 6.51 8.91 -0.83
N ASN A 106 5.39 9.61 -0.59
CA ASN A 106 5.34 10.70 0.39
C ASN A 106 5.68 10.21 1.81
N TRP A 107 5.13 9.07 2.24
CA TRP A 107 5.48 8.48 3.54
C TRP A 107 6.93 8.00 3.62
N ALA A 108 7.53 7.63 2.49
CA ALA A 108 8.94 7.31 2.38
C ALA A 108 9.87 8.56 2.32
N GLY A 109 9.32 9.77 2.21
CA GLY A 109 10.09 11.00 2.00
C GLY A 109 10.61 11.21 0.57
N ASP A 110 10.18 10.39 -0.39
CA ASP A 110 10.58 10.48 -1.80
C ASP A 110 9.62 11.38 -2.58
N GLN A 111 9.70 12.70 -2.35
CA GLN A 111 8.79 13.68 -2.96
C GLN A 111 8.83 13.63 -4.49
N LYS A 112 10.01 13.43 -5.08
CA LYS A 112 10.17 13.37 -6.53
C LYS A 112 9.40 12.19 -7.13
N ALA A 113 9.52 10.99 -6.54
CA ALA A 113 8.75 9.83 -7.00
C ALA A 113 7.25 10.06 -6.77
N ALA A 114 6.87 10.64 -5.63
CA ALA A 114 5.48 10.93 -5.31
C ALA A 114 4.80 11.86 -6.33
N ASP A 115 5.49 12.94 -6.73
CA ASP A 115 4.99 13.91 -7.69
C ASP A 115 4.90 13.31 -9.11
N ASN A 116 5.87 12.48 -9.50
CA ASN A 116 5.88 11.84 -10.81
C ASN A 116 4.66 10.91 -11.01
N VAL A 117 4.37 10.05 -10.04
CA VAL A 117 3.21 9.14 -10.15
C VAL A 117 1.89 9.86 -9.93
N LEU A 118 1.87 10.96 -9.16
CA LEU A 118 0.67 11.79 -9.06
C LEU A 118 0.31 12.43 -10.41
N LYS A 119 1.30 12.96 -11.14
CA LYS A 119 1.10 13.48 -12.50
C LYS A 119 0.56 12.42 -13.46
N LYS A 120 1.03 11.16 -13.35
CA LYS A 120 0.46 10.04 -14.12
C LYS A 120 -1.03 9.88 -13.81
N ALA A 121 -1.41 9.92 -12.53
CA ALA A 121 -2.80 9.78 -12.10
C ALA A 121 -3.69 10.93 -12.61
N GLU A 122 -3.21 12.18 -12.51
CA GLU A 122 -3.93 13.38 -12.94
C GLU A 122 -4.15 13.38 -14.45
N SER A 123 -3.08 13.14 -15.23
CA SER A 123 -3.18 13.04 -16.69
C SER A 123 -4.14 11.93 -17.14
N LEU A 124 -4.19 10.84 -16.38
CA LEU A 124 -5.09 9.74 -16.66
C LEU A 124 -6.55 10.12 -16.36
N SER A 125 -6.82 10.72 -15.19
CA SER A 125 -8.16 11.20 -14.82
C SER A 125 -8.69 12.27 -15.80
N GLU A 126 -7.84 13.20 -16.24
CA GLU A 126 -8.21 14.21 -17.26
C GLU A 126 -8.67 13.56 -18.57
N LYS A 127 -7.94 12.54 -19.04
CA LYS A 127 -8.27 11.82 -20.28
C LYS A 127 -9.56 11.00 -20.19
N ILE A 128 -9.95 10.57 -18.99
CA ILE A 128 -11.16 9.77 -18.75
C ILE A 128 -12.39 10.67 -18.51
N GLY A 129 -12.20 11.98 -18.32
CA GLY A 129 -13.29 12.92 -18.10
C GLY A 129 -13.92 12.86 -16.70
N GLU A 130 -13.25 12.24 -15.73
CA GLU A 130 -13.66 12.30 -14.32
C GLU A 130 -13.46 13.73 -13.79
N LYS A 131 -14.52 14.36 -13.27
CA LYS A 131 -14.38 15.61 -12.50
C LYS A 131 -13.53 15.33 -11.27
N VAL A 132 -12.30 15.85 -11.27
CA VAL A 132 -11.32 15.70 -10.19
C VAL A 132 -11.89 16.32 -8.90
N GLU A 133 -12.47 15.52 -8.02
CA GLU A 133 -12.64 15.92 -6.62
C GLU A 133 -11.25 16.05 -6.00
N ARG A 134 -10.90 17.28 -5.57
CA ARG A 134 -9.64 17.57 -4.89
C ARG A 134 -9.44 16.61 -3.73
N TYR A 135 -8.43 15.75 -3.84
CA TYR A 135 -8.07 14.81 -2.80
C TYR A 135 -7.52 15.57 -1.57
N PHE A 136 -8.25 15.53 -0.47
CA PHE A 136 -7.75 15.94 0.84
C PHE A 136 -7.09 14.74 1.54
N PRO A 137 -5.81 14.82 1.96
CA PRO A 137 -5.19 13.73 2.70
C PRO A 137 -5.89 13.52 4.05
N LEU A 138 -6.40 12.31 4.28
CA LEU A 138 -7.06 11.90 5.53
C LEU A 138 -6.10 11.84 6.73
N PHE A 139 -4.79 11.92 6.50
CA PHE A 139 -3.77 11.87 7.54
C PHE A 139 -2.75 12.99 7.34
N LYS A 140 -2.31 13.60 8.46
CA LYS A 140 -1.22 14.58 8.46
C LYS A 140 0.08 13.91 8.00
N GLN A 141 0.86 14.62 7.18
CA GLN A 141 2.20 14.22 6.79
C GLN A 141 3.05 13.95 8.04
N TYR A 142 3.80 12.84 8.05
CA TYR A 142 4.77 12.57 9.11
C TYR A 142 5.85 13.65 9.06
N ARG A 143 6.04 14.36 10.18
CA ARG A 143 7.18 15.25 10.40
C ARG A 143 8.01 14.66 11.53
N PRO A 144 9.29 14.30 11.30
CA PRO A 144 10.17 13.97 12.40
C PRO A 144 10.29 15.19 13.33
N LYS A 145 10.23 14.96 14.65
CA LYS A 145 10.51 16.01 15.63
C LYS A 145 11.91 16.54 15.36
N LYS A 146 12.04 17.84 15.11
CA LYS A 146 13.35 18.50 15.21
C LYS A 146 13.77 18.37 16.67
N ASP A 147 14.95 17.80 16.90
CA ASP A 147 15.64 17.92 18.18
C ASP A 147 15.79 19.42 18.48
N GLU A 148 15.13 19.88 19.54
CA GLU A 148 15.48 21.12 20.20
C GLU A 148 16.78 20.87 20.98
N ARG A 149 17.88 21.36 20.42
CA ARG A 149 19.11 21.64 21.16
C ARG A 149 19.16 23.12 21.48
#